data_AF-A0A2J7RT79-F1
#
_entry.id   AF-A0A2J7RT79-F1
#
_cell.length_a   1.000
_cell.length_b   1.000
_cell.length_c   1.000
_cell.angle_alpha   90.00
_cell.angle_beta   90.00
_cell.angle_gamma   90.00
#
_symmetry.space_group_name_H-M   'P 1'
#
loop_
_entity.id
_entity.type
_entity.pdbx_description
1 polymer ?
#
loop_
_entity_poly.entity_id
_entity_poly.type
_entity_poly.pdbx_seq_one_letter_code
_entity_poly.pdbx_strand_id
1 'polypeptide(L)'
;MDSDLKTEGIRIQIREKLNEERVKLWQSPYCTEDGVTCEEEMQILVKNYSSSLGISADSCLASLLELQRHALDRLRERDRFRETGLATIRVRVTDKNHSRRIISLETKLSATVQEVQEEVASQVGVGFDRIKLILSGKVLKMNTELHTHGIQNGTHIMAVILHSNPKELQAVESRHRRMEATLADAKLLASKSNVNNDYYLQVADQSGKTLNLPQEEREALVIAMSLHETGRLALKKEDYALALVLLLEADKEFSRCKSDLLQSVDNYALLNLDIAWCYLCLRSVSDIPDAEQRLRKCEMNFHQSYGPNLERLLALKGTTGNEAALFMRLHLLQAVVLFHQNKRQEASTLLARADSELSSLKVDDYSLSTLMELGYTAAEARFGLRAAHGNLSAAVLYITKQREDKVKAKKEEEAETQLNRERRKLGRCADGFQWVEPKLHKLLISMGFSSEAARLALQQSNNNVSHSVQLIQEQPSLLNMASTSKFRVKKEVLQQVVAVGFDPRMAKIALQHHGGDVEKAVDELVMCGGIIDGEHCTDDSDDSEEQEQDDTKNKADAEMQASTKKEAQEKERLAYQRLAEGLPNEEDDHLDLTLELEETFLREYQALLTNP
;
A
#
# COMPACT_ATOMS: atom_id res chain seq x y z
N MET A 1 -26.45 -7.46 -23.95
CA MET A 1 -25.54 -7.47 -22.78
C MET A 1 -26.31 -7.79 -21.50
N ASP A 2 -27.44 -7.13 -21.26
CA ASP A 2 -28.37 -7.38 -20.14
C ASP A 2 -28.95 -8.83 -20.07
N SER A 3 -28.93 -9.56 -21.20
CA SER A 3 -29.47 -10.93 -21.30
C SER A 3 -28.65 -11.98 -20.54
N ASP A 4 -27.32 -11.84 -20.44
CA ASP A 4 -26.48 -12.90 -19.88
C ASP A 4 -26.60 -13.01 -18.36
N LEU A 5 -26.72 -11.87 -17.68
CA LEU A 5 -26.97 -11.79 -16.24
C LEU A 5 -28.39 -12.21 -15.88
N LYS A 6 -29.38 -11.90 -16.74
CA LYS A 6 -30.75 -12.41 -16.62
C LYS A 6 -30.79 -13.93 -16.72
N THR A 7 -30.18 -14.51 -17.76
CA THR A 7 -30.09 -15.96 -17.91
C THR A 7 -29.35 -16.60 -16.73
N GLU A 8 -28.26 -16.00 -16.24
CA GLU A 8 -27.57 -16.51 -15.04
C GLU A 8 -28.46 -16.44 -13.78
N GLY A 9 -29.19 -15.35 -13.58
CA GLY A 9 -30.13 -15.20 -12.47
C GLY A 9 -31.25 -16.25 -12.51
N ILE A 10 -31.77 -16.57 -13.69
CA ILE A 10 -32.74 -17.65 -13.91
C ILE A 10 -32.09 -19.01 -13.58
N ARG A 11 -30.88 -19.27 -14.07
CA ARG A 11 -30.14 -20.51 -13.80
C ARG A 11 -29.88 -20.71 -12.31
N ILE A 12 -29.56 -19.66 -11.56
CA ILE A 12 -29.36 -19.73 -10.11
C ILE A 12 -30.64 -20.18 -9.40
N GLN A 13 -31.78 -19.58 -9.72
CA GLN A 13 -33.08 -19.96 -9.13
C GLN A 13 -33.45 -21.41 -9.44
N ILE A 14 -33.35 -21.81 -10.71
CA ILE A 14 -33.67 -23.17 -11.14
C ILE A 14 -32.74 -24.17 -10.47
N ARG A 15 -31.44 -23.87 -10.38
CA ARG A 15 -30.45 -24.73 -9.73
C ARG A 15 -30.78 -24.93 -8.25
N GLU A 16 -31.16 -23.87 -7.53
CA GLU A 16 -31.54 -24.00 -6.13
C GLU A 16 -32.80 -24.86 -5.95
N LYS A 17 -33.81 -24.64 -6.79
CA LYS A 17 -35.04 -25.44 -6.76
C LYS A 17 -34.78 -26.93 -7.07
N LEU A 18 -33.91 -27.21 -8.04
CA LEU A 18 -33.46 -28.59 -8.32
C LEU A 18 -32.75 -29.21 -7.11
N ASN A 19 -31.94 -28.43 -6.38
CA ASN A 19 -31.24 -28.92 -5.18
C ASN A 19 -32.22 -29.20 -4.03
N GLU A 20 -33.19 -28.30 -3.80
CA GLU A 20 -34.24 -28.46 -2.78
C GLU A 20 -35.06 -29.73 -3.02
N GLU A 21 -35.48 -29.97 -4.27
CA GLU A 21 -36.25 -31.14 -4.68
C GLU A 21 -35.37 -32.38 -4.96
N ARG A 22 -34.04 -32.25 -4.84
CA ARG A 22 -33.02 -33.30 -5.11
C ARG A 22 -33.13 -33.91 -6.51
N VAL A 23 -33.52 -33.12 -7.50
CA VAL A 23 -33.68 -33.54 -8.89
C VAL A 23 -32.30 -33.60 -9.57
N LYS A 24 -32.00 -34.74 -10.19
CA LYS A 24 -30.75 -34.95 -10.94
C LYS A 24 -31.06 -35.09 -12.44
N LEU A 25 -30.80 -34.02 -13.18
CA LEU A 25 -31.12 -33.94 -14.61
C LEU A 25 -30.34 -34.95 -15.48
N TRP A 26 -29.22 -35.48 -14.99
CA TRP A 26 -28.38 -36.46 -15.68
C TRP A 26 -28.72 -37.91 -15.33
N GLN A 27 -29.85 -38.15 -14.65
CA GLN A 27 -30.31 -39.48 -14.27
C GLN A 27 -31.74 -39.71 -14.78
N SER A 28 -32.16 -40.97 -14.85
CA SER A 28 -33.56 -41.35 -15.12
C SER A 28 -34.49 -40.71 -14.06
N PRO A 29 -35.65 -40.14 -14.44
CA PRO A 29 -36.33 -40.23 -15.74
C PRO A 29 -35.99 -39.12 -16.76
N TYR A 30 -35.12 -38.15 -16.41
CA TYR A 30 -34.84 -36.97 -17.24
C TYR A 30 -33.78 -37.20 -18.33
N CYS A 31 -32.96 -38.25 -18.16
CA CYS A 31 -31.92 -38.64 -19.09
C CYS A 31 -31.90 -40.17 -19.22
N THR A 32 -31.82 -40.67 -20.45
CA THR A 32 -31.60 -42.10 -20.73
C THR A 32 -30.14 -42.48 -20.48
N GLU A 33 -29.84 -43.79 -20.43
CA GLU A 33 -28.46 -44.29 -20.25
C GLU A 33 -27.50 -43.82 -21.36
N ASP A 34 -28.01 -43.51 -22.55
CA ASP A 34 -27.24 -42.99 -23.69
C ASP A 34 -26.98 -41.47 -23.61
N GLY A 35 -27.45 -40.78 -22.57
CA GLY A 35 -27.29 -39.34 -22.42
C GLY A 35 -28.32 -38.50 -23.19
N VAL A 36 -29.43 -39.10 -23.65
CA VAL A 36 -30.50 -38.41 -24.39
C VAL A 36 -31.53 -37.84 -23.42
N THR A 37 -31.92 -36.58 -23.64
CA THR A 37 -32.92 -35.88 -22.84
C THR A 37 -34.31 -36.47 -23.06
N CYS A 38 -35.04 -36.75 -21.96
CA CYS A 38 -36.46 -37.08 -22.02
C CYS A 38 -37.30 -35.80 -22.11
N GLU A 39 -37.87 -35.52 -23.29
CA GLU A 39 -38.61 -34.27 -23.53
C GLU A 39 -39.89 -34.16 -22.69
N GLU A 40 -40.63 -35.25 -22.51
CA GLU A 40 -41.91 -35.25 -21.78
C GLU A 40 -41.73 -34.86 -20.30
N GLU A 41 -40.78 -35.50 -19.61
CA GLU A 41 -40.46 -35.23 -18.21
C GLU A 41 -39.84 -33.82 -18.03
N MET A 42 -39.06 -33.37 -19.02
CA MET A 42 -38.51 -32.01 -19.00
C MET A 42 -39.63 -30.96 -19.11
N GLN A 43 -40.63 -31.17 -19.96
CA GLN A 43 -41.77 -30.27 -20.11
C GLN A 43 -42.63 -30.19 -18.84
N ILE A 44 -42.80 -31.31 -18.12
CA ILE A 44 -43.48 -31.33 -16.81
C ILE A 44 -42.71 -30.46 -15.81
N LEU A 45 -41.39 -30.62 -15.75
CA LEU A 45 -40.52 -29.84 -14.86
C LEU A 45 -40.58 -28.33 -15.19
N VAL A 46 -40.55 -27.98 -16.48
CA VAL A 46 -40.69 -26.59 -16.96
C VAL A 46 -42.02 -25.98 -16.50
N LYS A 47 -43.14 -26.70 -16.64
CA LYS A 47 -44.45 -26.19 -16.22
C LYS A 47 -44.51 -25.94 -14.72
N ASN A 48 -43.92 -26.82 -13.92
CA ASN A 48 -43.88 -26.69 -12.47
C ASN A 48 -42.96 -25.53 -12.03
N TYR A 49 -41.83 -25.34 -12.70
CA TYR A 49 -40.81 -24.37 -12.28
C TYR A 49 -41.14 -22.97 -12.79
N SER A 50 -41.66 -22.83 -14.01
CA SER A 50 -42.16 -21.57 -14.54
C SER A 50 -43.26 -20.97 -13.66
N SER A 51 -44.24 -21.79 -13.25
CA SER A 51 -45.34 -21.35 -12.39
C SER A 51 -44.90 -20.98 -10.98
N SER A 52 -43.99 -21.75 -10.37
CA SER A 52 -43.53 -21.48 -9.00
C SER A 52 -42.57 -20.29 -8.89
N LEU A 53 -41.70 -20.11 -9.89
CA LEU A 53 -40.65 -19.09 -9.88
C LEU A 53 -41.07 -17.80 -10.61
N GLY A 54 -42.21 -17.81 -11.31
CA GLY A 54 -42.67 -16.67 -12.10
C GLY A 54 -41.83 -16.41 -13.36
N ILE A 55 -41.15 -17.44 -13.89
CA ILE A 55 -40.23 -17.35 -15.03
C ILE A 55 -40.96 -17.82 -16.29
N SER A 56 -40.62 -17.25 -17.45
CA SER A 56 -41.17 -17.73 -18.73
C SER A 56 -40.84 -19.20 -18.99
N ALA A 57 -41.77 -19.95 -19.59
CA ALA A 57 -41.56 -21.37 -19.89
C ALA A 57 -40.35 -21.60 -20.81
N ASP A 58 -40.16 -20.71 -21.80
CA ASP A 58 -39.05 -20.79 -22.75
C ASP A 58 -37.68 -20.59 -22.08
N SER A 59 -37.56 -19.57 -21.22
CA SER A 59 -36.33 -19.31 -20.46
C SER A 59 -36.04 -20.41 -19.45
N CYS A 60 -37.09 -20.98 -18.84
CA CYS A 60 -36.97 -22.11 -17.92
C CYS A 60 -36.46 -23.37 -18.64
N LEU A 61 -37.03 -23.70 -19.80
CA LEU A 61 -36.61 -24.85 -20.61
C LEU A 61 -35.16 -24.70 -21.07
N ALA A 62 -34.80 -23.53 -21.61
CA ALA A 62 -33.43 -23.25 -22.06
C ALA A 62 -32.42 -23.44 -20.91
N SER A 63 -32.75 -22.93 -19.72
CA SER A 63 -31.89 -23.03 -18.54
C SER A 63 -31.77 -24.46 -18.03
N LEU A 64 -32.86 -25.24 -18.01
CA LEU A 64 -32.84 -26.66 -17.62
C LEU A 64 -31.99 -27.50 -18.58
N LEU A 65 -32.14 -27.30 -19.89
CA LEU A 65 -31.35 -28.00 -20.90
C LEU A 65 -29.85 -27.66 -20.79
N GLU A 66 -29.51 -26.40 -20.52
CA GLU A 66 -28.13 -25.97 -20.31
C GLU A 66 -27.54 -26.58 -19.02
N LEU A 67 -28.30 -26.59 -17.92
CA LEU A 67 -27.89 -27.25 -16.67
C LEU A 67 -27.71 -28.76 -16.86
N GLN A 68 -28.59 -29.42 -17.60
CA GLN A 68 -28.47 -30.84 -17.93
C GLN A 68 -27.19 -31.10 -18.74
N ARG A 69 -26.95 -30.31 -19.79
CA ARG A 69 -25.74 -30.41 -20.61
C ARG A 69 -24.48 -30.25 -19.76
N HIS A 70 -24.42 -29.21 -18.92
CA HIS A 70 -23.29 -28.99 -18.02
C HIS A 70 -23.06 -30.14 -17.02
N ALA A 71 -24.13 -30.78 -16.54
CA ALA A 71 -24.02 -31.93 -15.66
C ALA A 71 -23.47 -33.16 -16.39
N LEU A 72 -23.93 -33.42 -17.61
CA LEU A 72 -23.44 -34.50 -18.46
C LEU A 72 -21.97 -34.28 -18.85
N ASP A 73 -21.60 -33.05 -19.22
CA ASP A 73 -20.21 -32.69 -19.52
C ASP A 73 -19.30 -32.90 -18.31
N ARG A 74 -19.73 -32.49 -17.11
CA ARG A 74 -18.99 -32.76 -15.85
C ARG A 74 -18.83 -34.24 -15.55
N LEU A 75 -19.83 -35.05 -15.89
CA LEU A 75 -19.78 -36.50 -15.70
C LEU A 75 -18.72 -37.12 -16.63
N ARG A 76 -18.73 -36.72 -17.90
CA ARG A 76 -17.70 -37.10 -18.90
C ARG A 76 -16.30 -36.65 -18.49
N GLU A 77 -16.14 -35.40 -18.06
CA GLU A 77 -14.86 -34.85 -17.56
C GLU A 77 -14.32 -35.67 -16.38
N ARG A 78 -15.20 -36.07 -15.45
CA ARG A 78 -14.81 -36.88 -14.29
C ARG A 78 -14.39 -38.29 -14.70
N ASP A 79 -15.12 -38.92 -15.60
CA ASP A 79 -14.81 -40.27 -16.06
C ASP A 79 -13.51 -40.28 -16.88
N ARG A 80 -13.32 -39.28 -17.75
CA ARG A 80 -12.06 -39.07 -18.46
C ARG A 80 -10.87 -38.82 -17.53
N PHE A 81 -11.05 -38.04 -16.45
CA PHE A 81 -10.01 -37.84 -15.44
C PHE A 81 -9.65 -39.15 -14.74
N ARG A 82 -10.63 -40.01 -14.43
CA ARG A 82 -10.40 -41.34 -13.83
C ARG A 82 -9.63 -42.28 -14.77
N GLU A 83 -9.92 -42.21 -16.07
CA GLU A 83 -9.30 -43.08 -17.08
C GLU A 83 -7.89 -42.62 -17.49
N THR A 84 -7.70 -41.31 -17.67
CA THR A 84 -6.49 -40.74 -18.30
C THR A 84 -5.58 -40.00 -17.32
N GLY A 85 -6.08 -39.62 -16.14
CA GLY A 85 -5.38 -38.76 -15.18
C GLY A 85 -5.26 -37.29 -15.61
N LEU A 86 -5.88 -36.88 -16.72
CA LEU A 86 -5.89 -35.50 -17.21
C LEU A 86 -7.05 -34.71 -16.61
N ALA A 87 -6.72 -33.67 -15.83
CA ALA A 87 -7.70 -32.79 -15.22
C ALA A 87 -8.18 -31.75 -16.22
N THR A 88 -9.48 -31.51 -16.23
CA THR A 88 -10.11 -30.42 -16.99
C THR A 88 -10.07 -29.14 -16.16
N ILE A 89 -9.50 -28.07 -16.70
CA ILE A 89 -9.40 -26.75 -16.09
C ILE A 89 -10.17 -25.77 -16.97
N ARG A 90 -11.06 -24.98 -16.36
CA ARG A 90 -11.88 -24.01 -17.08
C ARG A 90 -11.36 -22.61 -16.81
N VAL A 91 -10.73 -22.02 -17.81
CA VAL A 91 -10.16 -20.67 -17.72
C VAL A 91 -11.16 -19.66 -18.27
N ARG A 92 -11.66 -18.77 -17.41
CA ARG A 92 -12.46 -17.62 -17.82
C ARG A 92 -11.56 -16.47 -18.18
N VAL A 93 -11.51 -16.15 -19.46
CA VAL A 93 -10.76 -15.00 -19.96
C VAL A 93 -11.64 -13.77 -19.85
N THR A 94 -11.15 -12.78 -19.13
CA THR A 94 -11.74 -11.44 -19.06
C THR A 94 -10.96 -10.53 -20.02
N ASP A 95 -11.64 -10.02 -21.04
CA ASP A 95 -11.11 -9.03 -21.98
C ASP A 95 -11.79 -7.67 -21.74
N LYS A 96 -11.15 -6.57 -22.17
CA LYS A 96 -11.67 -5.19 -21.99
C LYS A 96 -13.06 -4.99 -22.61
N ASN A 97 -13.42 -5.79 -23.61
CA ASN A 97 -14.75 -5.77 -24.23
C ASN A 97 -15.83 -6.54 -23.44
N HIS A 98 -15.52 -6.99 -22.21
CA HIS A 98 -16.39 -7.83 -21.39
C HIS A 98 -16.88 -9.12 -22.07
N SER A 99 -16.24 -9.55 -23.16
CA SER A 99 -16.56 -10.79 -23.85
C SER A 99 -16.09 -11.97 -22.98
N ARG A 100 -17.05 -12.66 -22.37
CA ARG A 100 -16.78 -13.87 -21.58
C ARG A 100 -16.38 -15.01 -22.51
N ARG A 101 -15.08 -15.32 -22.56
CA ARG A 101 -14.58 -16.53 -23.22
C ARG A 101 -14.18 -17.54 -22.16
N ILE A 102 -14.84 -18.70 -22.16
CA ILE A 102 -14.45 -19.84 -21.32
C ILE A 102 -13.61 -20.77 -22.19
N ILE A 103 -12.37 -20.99 -21.78
CA ILE A 103 -11.45 -21.92 -22.40
C ILE A 103 -11.38 -23.17 -21.52
N SER A 104 -11.68 -24.34 -22.08
CA SER A 104 -11.54 -25.62 -21.40
C SER A 104 -10.22 -26.27 -21.80
N LEU A 105 -9.36 -26.53 -20.82
CA LEU A 105 -8.03 -27.10 -21.00
C LEU A 105 -7.93 -28.44 -20.30
N GLU A 106 -7.22 -29.38 -20.91
CA GLU A 106 -6.95 -30.68 -20.30
C GLU A 106 -5.46 -30.80 -20.05
N THR A 107 -5.08 -30.93 -18.78
CA THR A 107 -3.67 -31.00 -18.40
C THR A 107 -3.48 -31.84 -17.15
N LYS A 108 -2.25 -32.27 -16.89
CA LYS A 108 -1.90 -32.96 -15.65
C LYS A 108 -1.85 -31.95 -14.50
N LEU A 109 -2.26 -32.36 -13.29
CA LEU A 109 -2.17 -31.50 -12.10
C LEU A 109 -0.71 -31.20 -11.67
N SER A 110 0.25 -31.98 -12.18
CA SER A 110 1.69 -31.75 -12.04
C SER A 110 2.27 -30.76 -13.06
N ALA A 111 1.46 -30.29 -14.02
CA ALA A 111 1.90 -29.27 -14.97
C ALA A 111 2.17 -27.95 -14.24
N THR A 112 3.05 -27.14 -14.82
CA THR A 112 3.33 -25.80 -14.30
C THR A 112 2.23 -24.81 -14.67
N VAL A 113 2.08 -23.76 -13.87
CA VAL A 113 1.19 -22.63 -14.18
C VAL A 113 1.57 -21.98 -15.52
N GLN A 114 2.87 -21.93 -15.84
CA GLN A 114 3.37 -21.39 -17.12
C GLN A 114 2.81 -22.14 -18.33
N GLU A 115 2.80 -23.48 -18.31
CA GLU A 115 2.25 -24.28 -19.40
C GLU A 115 0.77 -23.95 -19.66
N VAL A 116 -0.02 -23.78 -18.60
CA VAL A 116 -1.43 -23.37 -18.72
C VAL A 116 -1.53 -21.95 -19.27
N GLN A 117 -0.67 -21.03 -18.85
CA GLN A 117 -0.64 -19.67 -19.37
C GLN A 117 -0.31 -19.64 -20.87
N GLU A 118 0.67 -20.41 -21.33
CA GLU A 118 1.07 -20.51 -22.73
C GLU A 118 -0.08 -21.05 -23.60
N GLU A 119 -0.79 -22.06 -23.11
CA GLU A 119 -1.94 -22.63 -23.82
C GLU A 119 -3.11 -21.63 -23.91
N VAL A 120 -3.44 -20.96 -22.80
CA VAL A 120 -4.45 -19.88 -22.80
C VAL A 120 -4.02 -18.75 -23.76
N ALA A 121 -2.75 -18.36 -23.70
CA ALA A 121 -2.17 -17.30 -24.52
C ALA A 121 -2.24 -17.62 -26.01
N SER A 122 -1.93 -18.86 -26.40
CA SER A 122 -2.07 -19.37 -27.76
C SER A 122 -3.51 -19.26 -28.26
N GLN A 123 -4.48 -19.68 -27.45
CA GLN A 123 -5.90 -19.67 -27.84
C GLN A 123 -6.50 -18.26 -27.90
N VAL A 124 -5.98 -17.33 -27.10
CA VAL A 124 -6.40 -15.92 -27.05
C VAL A 124 -5.66 -15.08 -28.10
N GLY A 125 -4.46 -15.49 -28.52
CA GLY A 125 -3.62 -14.76 -29.47
C GLY A 125 -2.79 -13.64 -28.85
N VAL A 126 -2.37 -13.79 -27.58
CA VAL A 126 -1.53 -12.82 -26.84
C VAL A 126 -0.27 -13.50 -26.30
N GLY A 127 0.72 -12.72 -25.85
CA GLY A 127 1.90 -13.27 -25.16
C GLY A 127 1.56 -13.83 -23.79
N PHE A 128 2.19 -14.94 -23.38
CA PHE A 128 1.92 -15.60 -22.09
C PHE A 128 2.31 -14.72 -20.88
N ASP A 129 3.29 -13.82 -21.07
CA ASP A 129 3.73 -12.82 -20.11
C ASP A 129 2.60 -11.83 -19.72
N ARG A 130 1.62 -11.67 -20.61
CA ARG A 130 0.49 -10.74 -20.47
C ARG A 130 -0.74 -11.36 -19.83
N ILE A 131 -0.72 -12.67 -19.57
CA ILE A 131 -1.85 -13.34 -18.92
C ILE A 131 -1.49 -13.61 -17.47
N LYS A 132 -2.31 -13.11 -16.55
CA LYS A 132 -2.23 -13.50 -15.14
C LYS A 132 -3.41 -14.42 -14.82
N LEU A 133 -3.08 -15.59 -14.28
CA LEU A 133 -4.08 -16.53 -13.78
C LEU A 133 -4.35 -16.23 -12.31
N ILE A 134 -5.62 -16.16 -11.94
CA ILE A 134 -6.10 -15.81 -10.60
C ILE A 134 -7.06 -16.90 -10.13
N LEU A 135 -6.85 -17.37 -8.90
CA LEU A 135 -7.71 -18.35 -8.25
C LEU A 135 -7.89 -17.96 -6.77
N SER A 136 -9.13 -17.85 -6.31
CA SER A 136 -9.48 -17.58 -4.91
C SER A 136 -8.72 -16.39 -4.33
N GLY A 137 -8.69 -15.28 -5.07
CA GLY A 137 -7.99 -14.05 -4.67
C GLY A 137 -6.47 -14.14 -4.65
N LYS A 138 -5.85 -15.12 -5.34
CA LYS A 138 -4.39 -15.23 -5.46
C LYS A 138 -3.95 -15.29 -6.91
N VAL A 139 -2.94 -14.48 -7.25
CA VAL A 139 -2.26 -14.57 -8.54
C VAL A 139 -1.32 -15.78 -8.53
N LEU A 140 -1.50 -16.67 -9.50
CA LEU A 140 -0.72 -17.91 -9.62
C LEU A 140 0.71 -17.60 -10.10
N LYS A 141 1.70 -18.30 -9.54
CA LYS A 141 3.12 -18.12 -9.88
C LYS A 141 3.53 -19.06 -11.02
N MET A 142 4.21 -18.54 -12.04
CA MET A 142 4.56 -19.28 -13.27
C MET A 142 5.30 -20.62 -13.02
N ASN A 143 6.30 -20.61 -12.14
CA ASN A 143 7.19 -21.76 -11.88
C ASN A 143 6.69 -22.68 -10.76
N THR A 144 5.37 -22.77 -10.56
CA THR A 144 4.78 -23.63 -9.53
C THR A 144 3.78 -24.57 -10.15
N GLU A 145 3.61 -25.74 -9.55
CA GLU A 145 2.68 -26.76 -10.05
C GLU A 145 1.24 -26.41 -9.68
N LEU A 146 0.29 -26.80 -10.54
CA LEU A 146 -1.13 -26.47 -10.38
C LEU A 146 -1.71 -27.01 -9.06
N HIS A 147 -1.34 -28.24 -8.67
CA HIS A 147 -1.84 -28.87 -7.45
C HIS A 147 -1.48 -28.09 -6.17
N THR A 148 -0.35 -27.37 -6.17
CA THR A 148 0.10 -26.59 -4.99
C THR A 148 -0.80 -25.40 -4.67
N HIS A 149 -1.56 -24.92 -5.66
CA HIS A 149 -2.54 -23.85 -5.50
C HIS A 149 -3.95 -24.36 -5.20
N GLY A 150 -4.11 -25.67 -4.94
CA GLY A 150 -5.40 -26.28 -4.68
C GLY A 150 -6.25 -26.50 -5.93
N ILE A 151 -5.64 -26.50 -7.12
CA ILE A 151 -6.35 -26.78 -8.37
C ILE A 151 -6.70 -28.27 -8.44
N GLN A 152 -7.97 -28.55 -8.69
CA GLN A 152 -8.54 -29.89 -8.86
C GLN A 152 -9.23 -30.02 -10.22
N ASN A 153 -9.67 -31.24 -10.58
CA ASN A 153 -10.47 -31.47 -11.77
C ASN A 153 -11.77 -30.64 -11.74
N GLY A 154 -12.05 -29.90 -12.82
CA GLY A 154 -13.22 -29.04 -12.94
C GLY A 154 -13.08 -27.65 -12.28
N THR A 155 -11.87 -27.27 -11.85
CA THR A 155 -11.61 -25.95 -11.24
C THR A 155 -11.79 -24.83 -12.25
N HIS A 156 -12.39 -23.74 -11.81
CA HIS A 156 -12.52 -22.51 -12.58
C HIS A 156 -11.40 -21.54 -12.18
N ILE A 157 -10.65 -21.05 -13.17
CA ILE A 157 -9.57 -20.08 -12.99
C ILE A 157 -9.93 -18.82 -13.77
N MET A 158 -9.67 -17.65 -13.22
CA MET A 158 -9.79 -16.40 -13.97
C MET A 158 -8.47 -16.09 -14.67
N ALA A 159 -8.53 -15.82 -15.96
CA ALA A 159 -7.43 -15.25 -16.72
C ALA A 159 -7.73 -13.77 -16.98
N VAL A 160 -6.81 -12.92 -16.52
CA VAL A 160 -6.83 -11.50 -16.78
C VAL A 160 -5.80 -11.20 -17.85
N ILE A 161 -6.25 -10.64 -18.98
CA ILE A 161 -5.34 -10.19 -20.03
C ILE A 161 -4.88 -8.77 -19.68
N LEU A 162 -3.59 -8.64 -19.44
CA LEU A 162 -2.92 -7.36 -19.39
C LEU A 162 -2.72 -6.90 -20.86
N HIS A 163 -3.77 -6.29 -21.42
CA HIS A 163 -3.76 -5.47 -22.64
C HIS A 163 -3.69 -6.23 -23.98
N SER A 164 -4.76 -6.11 -24.77
CA SER A 164 -4.99 -6.88 -26.00
C SER A 164 -4.46 -6.22 -27.29
N ASN A 165 -4.04 -4.94 -27.27
CA ASN A 165 -3.77 -4.13 -28.48
C ASN A 165 -2.29 -3.68 -28.59
N PRO A 166 -1.58 -3.84 -29.73
CA PRO A 166 -0.13 -3.56 -29.84
C PRO A 166 0.29 -2.10 -29.70
N LYS A 167 -0.58 -1.11 -29.93
CA LYS A 167 -0.27 0.32 -29.66
C LYS A 167 -0.43 0.69 -28.19
N GLU A 168 -1.41 0.10 -27.51
CA GLU A 168 -1.55 0.23 -26.05
C GLU A 168 -0.39 -0.47 -25.35
N LEU A 169 0.12 -1.55 -25.92
CA LEU A 169 1.22 -2.34 -25.38
C LEU A 169 2.47 -1.53 -25.07
N GLN A 170 2.97 -0.67 -25.97
CA GLN A 170 4.18 0.13 -25.67
C GLN A 170 3.94 1.13 -24.54
N ALA A 171 2.80 1.81 -24.55
CA ALA A 171 2.43 2.74 -23.50
C ALA A 171 2.30 2.01 -22.15
N VAL A 172 1.82 0.78 -22.16
CA VAL A 172 1.59 -0.05 -20.99
C VAL A 172 2.84 -0.75 -20.50
N GLU A 173 3.68 -1.33 -21.35
CA GLU A 173 4.99 -1.86 -20.95
C GLU A 173 5.81 -0.76 -20.30
N SER A 174 5.74 0.47 -20.82
CA SER A 174 6.35 1.62 -20.18
C SER A 174 5.74 1.95 -18.82
N ARG A 175 4.44 1.66 -18.59
CA ARG A 175 3.75 1.82 -17.30
C ARG A 175 4.08 0.67 -16.34
N HIS A 176 4.15 -0.57 -16.81
CA HIS A 176 4.52 -1.74 -16.04
C HIS A 176 5.98 -1.65 -15.57
N ARG A 177 6.90 -1.27 -16.47
CA ARG A 177 8.29 -0.98 -16.08
C ARG A 177 8.37 0.17 -15.09
N ARG A 178 7.56 1.22 -15.27
CA ARG A 178 7.46 2.31 -14.29
C ARG A 178 6.98 1.80 -12.94
N MET A 179 5.92 1.02 -12.91
CA MET A 179 5.37 0.40 -11.69
C MET A 179 6.35 -0.54 -11.00
N GLU A 180 7.05 -1.42 -11.74
CA GLU A 180 8.10 -2.27 -11.19
C GLU A 180 9.27 -1.45 -10.64
N ALA A 181 9.65 -0.36 -11.32
CA ALA A 181 10.64 0.58 -10.83
C ALA A 181 10.16 1.29 -9.56
N THR A 182 8.90 1.76 -9.50
CA THR A 182 8.28 2.36 -8.31
C THR A 182 8.26 1.37 -7.15
N LEU A 183 8.01 0.10 -7.42
CA LEU A 183 8.03 -0.96 -6.40
C LEU A 183 9.46 -1.28 -5.92
N ALA A 184 10.44 -1.28 -6.83
CA ALA A 184 11.84 -1.41 -6.47
C ALA A 184 12.33 -0.21 -5.63
N ASP A 185 11.86 1.00 -5.96
CA ASP A 185 12.14 2.22 -5.21
C ASP A 185 11.48 2.18 -3.83
N ALA A 186 10.20 1.78 -3.72
CA ALA A 186 9.52 1.59 -2.45
C ALA A 186 10.25 0.58 -1.56
N LYS A 187 10.67 -0.56 -2.12
CA LYS A 187 11.48 -1.58 -1.42
C LYS A 187 12.82 -1.02 -0.95
N LEU A 188 13.53 -0.29 -1.80
CA LEU A 188 14.81 0.33 -1.48
C LEU A 188 14.68 1.27 -0.28
N LEU A 189 13.67 2.15 -0.31
CA LEU A 189 13.40 3.12 0.76
C LEU A 189 12.94 2.43 2.06
N ALA A 190 12.16 1.36 1.93
CA ALA A 190 11.64 0.62 3.07
C ALA A 190 12.72 -0.19 3.82
N SER A 191 13.67 -0.78 3.07
CA SER A 191 14.69 -1.70 3.60
C SER A 191 15.75 -1.07 4.51
N LYS A 192 15.77 0.25 4.65
CA LYS A 192 16.75 0.94 5.48
C LYS A 192 16.25 1.07 6.91
N SER A 193 17.13 0.75 7.85
CA SER A 193 16.84 0.77 9.28
C SER A 193 16.88 2.19 9.84
N ASN A 194 16.05 2.46 10.84
CA ASN A 194 16.04 3.71 11.61
C ASN A 194 17.34 3.92 12.43
N VAL A 195 18.35 3.05 12.32
CA VAL A 195 19.58 3.11 13.12
C VAL A 195 20.33 4.44 12.91
N ASN A 196 20.20 5.04 11.72
CA ASN A 196 20.73 6.37 11.42
C ASN A 196 19.65 7.47 11.26
N ASN A 197 18.36 7.17 11.50
CA ASN A 197 17.25 8.13 11.38
C ASN A 197 17.20 8.92 10.04
N ASP A 198 17.65 8.32 8.94
CA ASP A 198 17.41 8.86 7.60
C ASP A 198 15.99 8.50 7.15
N TYR A 199 15.04 9.28 7.66
CA TYR A 199 13.60 9.14 7.46
C TYR A 199 13.14 9.54 6.05
N TYR A 200 13.27 8.66 5.06
CA TYR A 200 12.68 8.91 3.74
C TYR A 200 11.23 8.47 3.63
N LEU A 201 10.81 7.42 4.34
CA LEU A 201 9.41 6.97 4.38
C LEU A 201 9.02 6.53 5.79
N GLN A 202 8.17 7.31 6.46
CA GLN A 202 7.63 6.99 7.78
C GLN A 202 6.18 6.57 7.66
N VAL A 203 5.81 5.52 8.39
CA VAL A 203 4.39 5.17 8.59
C VAL A 203 3.90 5.99 9.79
N ALA A 204 2.86 6.78 9.57
CA ALA A 204 2.20 7.56 10.60
C ALA A 204 0.78 7.07 10.82
N ASP A 205 0.24 7.35 12.01
CA ASP A 205 -1.19 7.19 12.25
C ASP A 205 -2.01 8.35 11.64
N GLN A 206 -3.34 8.27 11.78
CA GLN A 206 -4.29 9.29 11.33
C GLN A 206 -4.08 10.70 11.93
N SER A 207 -3.22 10.84 12.95
CA SER A 207 -2.85 12.13 13.57
C SER A 207 -1.47 12.64 13.13
N GLY A 208 -0.83 11.95 12.17
CA GLY A 208 0.52 12.28 11.70
C GLY A 208 1.63 11.81 12.63
N LYS A 209 1.31 11.06 13.70
CA LYS A 209 2.32 10.55 14.64
C LYS A 209 2.98 9.30 14.08
N THR A 210 4.31 9.31 14.04
CA THR A 210 5.10 8.18 13.54
C THR A 210 4.91 6.93 14.38
N LEU A 211 4.68 5.80 13.72
CA LEU A 211 4.54 4.49 14.35
C LEU A 211 5.90 3.78 14.42
N ASN A 212 6.26 3.32 15.62
CA ASN A 212 7.46 2.51 15.83
C ASN A 212 7.14 1.04 15.54
N LEU A 213 7.25 0.65 14.28
CA LEU A 213 7.01 -0.72 13.81
C LEU A 213 8.32 -1.49 13.60
N PRO A 214 8.32 -2.82 13.78
CA PRO A 214 9.41 -3.69 13.34
C PRO A 214 9.76 -3.45 11.88
N GLN A 215 11.03 -3.65 11.52
CA GLN A 215 11.50 -3.37 10.16
C GLN A 215 10.73 -4.16 9.10
N GLU A 216 10.52 -5.46 9.30
CA GLU A 216 9.79 -6.32 8.36
C GLU A 216 8.34 -5.85 8.16
N GLU A 217 7.66 -5.44 9.23
CA GLU A 217 6.28 -4.96 9.15
C GLU A 217 6.18 -3.60 8.50
N ARG A 218 7.12 -2.68 8.80
CA ARG A 218 7.22 -1.39 8.13
C ARG A 218 7.44 -1.58 6.64
N GLU A 219 8.34 -2.48 6.27
CA GLU A 219 8.62 -2.80 4.86
C GLU A 219 7.38 -3.30 4.14
N ALA A 220 6.69 -4.29 4.71
CA ALA A 220 5.46 -4.83 4.16
C ALA A 220 4.38 -3.76 3.99
N LEU A 221 4.14 -2.92 5.01
CA LEU A 221 3.12 -1.86 4.95
C LEU A 221 3.42 -0.82 3.86
N VAL A 222 4.67 -0.36 3.78
CA VAL A 222 5.07 0.64 2.78
C VAL A 222 4.84 0.12 1.36
N ILE A 223 5.25 -1.12 1.09
CA ILE A 223 5.07 -1.73 -0.23
C ILE A 223 3.58 -1.93 -0.51
N ALA A 224 2.82 -2.41 0.48
CA ALA A 224 1.40 -2.66 0.34
C ALA A 224 0.60 -1.38 0.06
N MET A 225 0.87 -0.29 0.78
CA MET A 225 0.25 1.02 0.55
C MET A 225 0.62 1.59 -0.82
N SER A 226 1.90 1.48 -1.22
CA SER A 226 2.35 1.96 -2.55
C SER A 226 1.65 1.21 -3.69
N LEU A 227 1.51 -0.12 -3.56
CA LEU A 227 0.79 -0.96 -4.51
C LEU A 227 -0.71 -0.65 -4.54
N HIS A 228 -1.31 -0.43 -3.37
CA HIS A 228 -2.72 -0.08 -3.24
C HIS A 228 -3.04 1.23 -3.95
N GLU A 229 -2.26 2.29 -3.72
CA GLU A 229 -2.45 3.56 -4.41
C GLU A 229 -2.24 3.44 -5.92
N THR A 230 -1.23 2.68 -6.35
CA THR A 230 -1.02 2.40 -7.78
C THR A 230 -2.21 1.64 -8.38
N GLY A 231 -2.79 0.70 -7.64
CA GLY A 231 -4.00 -0.03 -8.02
C GLY A 231 -5.21 0.90 -8.15
N ARG A 232 -5.38 1.87 -7.25
CA ARG A 232 -6.45 2.88 -7.34
C ARG A 232 -6.27 3.81 -8.53
N LEU A 233 -5.05 4.18 -8.88
CA LEU A 233 -4.78 4.93 -10.11
C LEU A 233 -5.17 4.13 -11.37
N ALA A 234 -5.03 2.80 -11.34
CA ALA A 234 -5.54 1.94 -12.40
C ALA A 234 -7.08 1.87 -12.40
N LEU A 235 -7.72 1.82 -11.22
CA LEU A 235 -9.18 1.91 -11.08
C LEU A 235 -9.75 3.20 -11.68
N LYS A 236 -9.13 4.35 -11.40
CA LYS A 236 -9.53 5.66 -11.96
C LYS A 236 -9.41 5.73 -13.49
N LYS A 237 -8.58 4.87 -14.08
CA LYS A 237 -8.41 4.73 -15.52
C LYS A 237 -9.26 3.59 -16.11
N GLU A 238 -10.14 3.00 -15.30
CA GLU A 238 -11.00 1.87 -15.66
C GLU A 238 -10.23 0.61 -16.11
N ASP A 239 -8.94 0.52 -15.75
CA ASP A 239 -8.11 -0.66 -16.00
C ASP A 239 -8.24 -1.64 -14.83
N TYR A 240 -9.43 -2.22 -14.71
CA TYR A 240 -9.78 -3.15 -13.63
C TYR A 240 -8.91 -4.42 -13.61
N ALA A 241 -8.44 -4.82 -14.80
CA ALA A 241 -7.53 -5.95 -14.98
C ALA A 241 -6.19 -5.72 -14.27
N LEU A 242 -5.53 -4.61 -14.58
CA LEU A 242 -4.28 -4.22 -13.94
C LEU A 242 -4.50 -3.91 -12.44
N ALA A 243 -5.58 -3.18 -12.13
CA ALA A 243 -5.92 -2.84 -10.75
C ALA A 243 -6.03 -4.10 -9.88
N LEU A 244 -6.78 -5.12 -10.32
CA LEU A 244 -6.95 -6.35 -9.55
C LEU A 244 -5.61 -7.04 -9.26
N VAL A 245 -4.73 -7.17 -10.25
CA VAL A 245 -3.40 -7.80 -10.05
C VAL A 245 -2.59 -7.04 -9.00
N LEU A 246 -2.62 -5.71 -9.04
CA LEU A 246 -1.89 -4.86 -8.09
C LEU A 246 -2.45 -4.95 -6.68
N LEU A 247 -3.77 -4.91 -6.55
CA LEU A 247 -4.46 -4.97 -5.26
C LEU A 247 -4.28 -6.35 -4.61
N LEU A 248 -4.26 -7.44 -5.38
CA LEU A 248 -3.98 -8.78 -4.85
C LEU A 248 -2.51 -8.93 -4.39
N GLU A 249 -1.55 -8.30 -5.08
CA GLU A 249 -0.17 -8.28 -4.59
C GLU A 249 -0.04 -7.40 -3.34
N ALA A 250 -0.78 -6.28 -3.26
CA ALA A 250 -0.87 -5.47 -2.04
C ALA A 250 -1.44 -6.27 -0.86
N ASP A 251 -2.50 -7.05 -1.07
CA ASP A 251 -3.13 -7.90 -0.03
C ASP A 251 -2.16 -8.94 0.52
N LYS A 252 -1.31 -9.50 -0.35
CA LYS A 252 -0.24 -10.43 0.05
C LYS A 252 0.83 -9.76 0.89
N GLU A 253 1.19 -8.51 0.60
CA GLU A 253 2.13 -7.74 1.42
C GLU A 253 1.49 -7.31 2.75
N PHE A 254 0.25 -6.82 2.76
CA PHE A 254 -0.51 -6.56 3.99
C PHE A 254 -0.59 -7.81 4.89
N SER A 255 -0.83 -8.99 4.30
CA SER A 255 -0.90 -10.25 5.04
C SER A 255 0.39 -10.65 5.75
N ARG A 256 1.53 -10.00 5.46
CA ARG A 256 2.79 -10.21 6.18
C ARG A 256 2.86 -9.43 7.50
N CYS A 257 2.06 -8.37 7.63
CA CYS A 257 1.97 -7.59 8.86
C CYS A 257 1.13 -8.37 9.88
N LYS A 258 1.71 -8.69 11.04
CA LYS A 258 1.07 -9.49 12.10
C LYS A 258 0.47 -8.60 13.19
N SER A 259 0.81 -7.32 13.20
CA SER A 259 0.26 -6.34 14.13
C SER A 259 -1.25 -6.19 14.04
N ASP A 260 -1.89 -6.04 15.21
CA ASP A 260 -3.32 -5.69 15.36
C ASP A 260 -3.67 -4.32 14.72
N LEU A 261 -2.65 -3.57 14.29
CA LEU A 261 -2.78 -2.34 13.51
C LEU A 261 -3.72 -2.52 12.31
N LEU A 262 -3.64 -3.65 11.59
CA LEU A 262 -4.50 -3.88 10.41
C LEU A 262 -5.99 -3.99 10.74
N GLN A 263 -6.34 -4.25 12.00
CA GLN A 263 -7.74 -4.32 12.44
C GLN A 263 -8.29 -2.92 12.74
N SER A 264 -7.43 -1.99 13.14
CA SER A 264 -7.81 -0.64 13.56
C SER A 264 -7.65 0.44 12.47
N VAL A 265 -7.00 0.10 11.35
CA VAL A 265 -6.76 1.00 10.21
C VAL A 265 -7.68 0.63 9.03
N ASP A 266 -8.20 1.67 8.37
CA ASP A 266 -9.12 1.60 7.24
C ASP A 266 -8.45 1.24 5.91
N ASN A 267 -7.14 1.48 5.73
CA ASN A 267 -6.40 1.12 4.51
C ASN A 267 -6.64 -0.33 4.06
N TYR A 268 -6.58 -1.30 5.00
CA TYR A 268 -6.83 -2.70 4.67
C TYR A 268 -8.29 -2.97 4.32
N ALA A 269 -9.22 -2.26 4.93
CA ALA A 269 -10.65 -2.34 4.61
C ALA A 269 -10.93 -1.81 3.20
N LEU A 270 -10.34 -0.67 2.85
CA LEU A 270 -10.42 -0.06 1.54
C LEU A 270 -9.84 -0.98 0.46
N LEU A 271 -8.73 -1.67 0.73
CA LEU A 271 -8.17 -2.65 -0.20
C LEU A 271 -9.15 -3.78 -0.51
N ASN A 272 -9.79 -4.33 0.53
CA ASN A 272 -10.77 -5.39 0.39
C ASN A 272 -12.01 -4.92 -0.40
N LEU A 273 -12.44 -3.67 -0.19
CA LEU A 273 -13.51 -3.04 -0.96
C LEU A 273 -13.13 -2.88 -2.43
N ASP A 274 -11.92 -2.39 -2.71
CA ASP A 274 -11.39 -2.16 -4.06
C ASP A 274 -11.23 -3.47 -4.85
N ILE A 275 -10.80 -4.56 -4.20
CA ILE A 275 -10.71 -5.90 -4.81
C ILE A 275 -12.12 -6.42 -5.17
N ALA A 276 -13.07 -6.32 -4.25
CA ALA A 276 -14.45 -6.73 -4.51
C ALA A 276 -15.09 -5.91 -5.64
N TRP A 277 -14.77 -4.61 -5.71
CA TRP A 277 -15.16 -3.75 -6.83
C TRP A 277 -14.57 -4.22 -8.16
N CYS A 278 -13.28 -4.58 -8.19
CA CYS A 278 -12.66 -5.16 -9.39
C CYS A 278 -13.37 -6.44 -9.86
N TYR A 279 -13.74 -7.33 -8.93
CA TYR A 279 -14.49 -8.55 -9.29
C TYR A 279 -15.83 -8.24 -9.94
N LEU A 280 -16.55 -7.22 -9.45
CA LEU A 280 -17.80 -6.77 -10.05
C LEU A 280 -17.56 -6.20 -11.45
N CYS A 281 -16.61 -5.27 -11.62
CA CYS A 281 -16.30 -4.65 -12.90
C CYS A 281 -15.80 -5.67 -13.95
N LEU A 282 -15.04 -6.69 -13.52
CA LEU A 282 -14.59 -7.80 -14.35
C LEU A 282 -15.66 -8.89 -14.54
N ARG A 283 -16.83 -8.74 -13.90
CA ARG A 283 -17.97 -9.67 -13.95
C ARG A 283 -17.61 -11.10 -13.54
N SER A 284 -16.71 -11.25 -12.56
CA SER A 284 -16.22 -12.55 -12.10
C SER A 284 -17.16 -13.19 -11.07
N VAL A 285 -18.05 -14.06 -11.56
CA VAL A 285 -18.97 -14.83 -10.69
C VAL A 285 -18.24 -15.92 -9.90
N SER A 286 -17.06 -16.36 -10.35
CA SER A 286 -16.27 -17.42 -9.66
C SER A 286 -15.69 -16.95 -8.34
N ASP A 287 -15.41 -15.65 -8.23
CA ASP A 287 -14.72 -15.06 -7.08
C ASP A 287 -15.69 -14.51 -6.02
N ILE A 288 -16.99 -14.77 -6.15
CA ILE A 288 -18.01 -14.35 -5.19
C ILE A 288 -17.73 -14.82 -3.75
N PRO A 289 -17.28 -16.07 -3.50
CA PRO A 289 -16.94 -16.51 -2.15
C PRO A 289 -15.79 -15.68 -1.54
N ASP A 290 -14.79 -15.31 -2.34
CA ASP A 290 -13.70 -14.44 -1.90
C ASP A 290 -14.22 -13.01 -1.66
N ALA A 291 -15.05 -12.49 -2.58
CA ALA A 291 -15.69 -11.18 -2.43
C ALA A 291 -16.50 -11.09 -1.12
N GLU A 292 -17.30 -12.10 -0.78
CA GLU A 292 -18.06 -12.16 0.48
C GLU A 292 -17.14 -12.06 1.71
N GLN A 293 -16.06 -12.84 1.74
CA GLN A 293 -15.11 -12.81 2.86
C GLN A 293 -14.44 -11.43 2.99
N ARG A 294 -14.06 -10.82 1.86
CA ARG A 294 -13.43 -9.50 1.81
C ARG A 294 -14.37 -8.40 2.27
N LEU A 295 -15.62 -8.41 1.82
CA LEU A 295 -16.63 -7.43 2.23
C LEU A 295 -16.96 -7.53 3.72
N ARG A 296 -17.00 -8.73 4.30
CA ARG A 296 -17.14 -8.90 5.76
C ARG A 296 -15.99 -8.27 6.54
N LYS A 297 -14.75 -8.51 6.10
CA LYS A 297 -13.56 -7.89 6.72
C LYS A 297 -13.60 -6.36 6.60
N CYS A 298 -13.95 -5.87 5.41
CA CYS A 298 -14.11 -4.44 5.16
C CYS A 298 -15.14 -3.81 6.10
N GLU A 299 -16.32 -4.42 6.21
CA GLU A 299 -17.38 -3.96 7.10
C GLU A 299 -16.93 -3.93 8.56
N MET A 300 -16.32 -5.02 9.06
CA MET A 300 -15.82 -5.07 10.44
C MET A 300 -14.81 -3.95 10.73
N ASN A 301 -13.85 -3.73 9.84
CA ASN A 301 -12.84 -2.68 10.01
C ASN A 301 -13.47 -1.27 9.92
N PHE A 302 -14.40 -1.03 8.99
CA PHE A 302 -15.12 0.24 8.90
C PHE A 302 -15.90 0.55 10.19
N HIS A 303 -16.57 -0.45 10.78
CA HIS A 303 -17.25 -0.29 12.06
C HIS A 303 -16.28 0.06 13.20
N GLN A 304 -15.07 -0.49 13.20
CA GLN A 304 -14.05 -0.18 14.21
C GLN A 304 -13.43 1.22 14.02
N SER A 305 -13.15 1.60 12.77
CA SER A 305 -12.50 2.88 12.44
C SER A 305 -13.47 4.06 12.49
N TYR A 306 -14.70 3.91 11.98
CA TYR A 306 -15.67 5.00 11.82
C TYR A 306 -16.86 4.93 12.78
N GLY A 307 -17.14 3.76 13.35
CA GLY A 307 -18.36 3.47 14.11
C GLY A 307 -19.51 2.98 13.21
N PRO A 308 -20.44 2.15 13.73
CA PRO A 308 -21.59 1.61 12.99
C PRO A 308 -22.44 2.66 12.27
N ASN A 309 -22.63 3.83 12.87
CA ASN A 309 -23.40 4.92 12.28
C ASN A 309 -22.52 6.13 11.99
N LEU A 310 -21.22 5.91 11.72
CA LEU A 310 -20.23 6.95 11.49
C LEU A 310 -20.07 7.92 12.68
N GLU A 311 -20.51 7.54 13.89
CA GLU A 311 -20.53 8.44 15.04
C GLU A 311 -19.12 8.89 15.48
N ARG A 312 -18.12 8.01 15.35
CA ARG A 312 -16.72 8.32 15.70
C ARG A 312 -16.13 9.28 14.68
N LEU A 313 -16.44 9.08 13.40
CA LEU A 313 -16.04 9.98 12.33
C LEU A 313 -16.67 11.37 12.50
N LEU A 314 -17.96 11.43 12.81
CA LEU A 314 -18.67 12.68 13.07
C LEU A 314 -18.04 13.44 14.25
N ALA A 315 -17.66 12.74 15.32
CA ALA A 315 -17.01 13.35 16.47
C ALA A 315 -15.61 13.91 16.16
N LEU A 316 -14.87 13.29 15.23
CA LEU A 316 -13.50 13.68 14.88
C LEU A 316 -13.43 14.74 13.77
N LYS A 317 -14.12 14.51 12.65
CA LYS A 317 -14.08 15.38 11.46
C LYS A 317 -15.25 16.37 11.37
N GLY A 318 -16.33 16.14 12.12
CA GLY A 318 -17.55 16.98 12.09
C GLY A 318 -18.45 16.74 10.88
N THR A 319 -18.02 15.93 9.91
CA THR A 319 -18.76 15.59 8.68
C THR A 319 -18.57 14.11 8.36
N THR A 320 -19.58 13.48 7.78
CA THR A 320 -19.57 12.04 7.45
C THR A 320 -19.78 11.75 5.96
N GLY A 321 -20.12 12.77 5.16
CA GLY A 321 -20.59 12.59 3.78
C GLY A 321 -19.57 11.98 2.83
N ASN A 322 -18.26 12.15 3.07
CA ASN A 322 -17.23 11.65 2.15
C ASN A 322 -17.03 10.14 2.35
N GLU A 323 -16.84 9.70 3.59
CA GLU A 323 -16.68 8.29 3.95
C GLU A 323 -17.99 7.50 3.81
N ALA A 324 -19.15 8.15 3.93
CA ALA A 324 -20.45 7.54 3.64
C ALA A 324 -20.55 6.97 2.20
N ALA A 325 -19.82 7.55 1.24
CA ALA A 325 -19.74 7.00 -0.12
C ALA A 325 -19.10 5.61 -0.16
N LEU A 326 -18.16 5.31 0.74
CA LEU A 326 -17.54 3.99 0.87
C LEU A 326 -18.53 2.96 1.40
N PHE A 327 -19.39 3.35 2.36
CA PHE A 327 -20.45 2.49 2.88
C PHE A 327 -21.50 2.19 1.81
N MET A 328 -21.89 3.19 1.01
CA MET A 328 -22.81 2.96 -0.11
C MET A 328 -22.26 1.92 -1.10
N ARG A 329 -20.99 2.03 -1.47
CA ARG A 329 -20.31 1.03 -2.32
C ARG A 329 -20.24 -0.35 -1.63
N LEU A 330 -19.95 -0.39 -0.34
CA LEU A 330 -19.95 -1.64 0.45
C LEU A 330 -21.32 -2.33 0.43
N HIS A 331 -22.40 -1.62 0.75
CA HIS A 331 -23.76 -2.17 0.75
C HIS A 331 -24.19 -2.63 -0.66
N LEU A 332 -23.85 -1.87 -1.71
CA LEU A 332 -24.09 -2.29 -3.09
C LEU A 332 -23.40 -3.62 -3.40
N LEU A 333 -22.10 -3.74 -3.09
CA LEU A 333 -21.33 -4.96 -3.35
C LEU A 333 -21.85 -6.15 -2.54
N GLN A 334 -22.21 -5.94 -1.27
CA GLN A 334 -22.83 -6.96 -0.43
C GLN A 334 -24.18 -7.42 -1.03
N ALA A 335 -24.99 -6.50 -1.54
CA ALA A 335 -26.26 -6.84 -2.17
C ALA A 335 -26.07 -7.65 -3.46
N VAL A 336 -25.04 -7.34 -4.24
CA VAL A 336 -24.66 -8.13 -5.43
C VAL A 336 -24.23 -9.54 -5.03
N VAL A 337 -23.46 -9.70 -3.96
CA VAL A 337 -23.10 -11.03 -3.43
C VAL A 337 -24.35 -11.80 -3.02
N LEU A 338 -25.26 -11.18 -2.27
CA LEU A 338 -26.53 -11.80 -1.84
C LEU A 338 -27.40 -12.21 -3.02
N PHE A 339 -27.45 -11.41 -4.09
CA PHE A 339 -28.17 -11.74 -5.32
C PHE A 339 -27.66 -13.05 -5.93
N HIS A 340 -26.34 -13.20 -6.07
CA HIS A 340 -25.74 -14.41 -6.63
C HIS A 340 -25.77 -15.62 -5.69
N GLN A 341 -25.94 -15.40 -4.39
CA GLN A 341 -26.25 -16.45 -3.40
C GLN A 341 -27.74 -16.87 -3.41
N ASN A 342 -28.55 -16.32 -4.33
CA ASN A 342 -30.00 -16.52 -4.40
C ASN A 342 -30.78 -15.96 -3.19
N LYS A 343 -30.17 -15.13 -2.33
CA LYS A 343 -30.83 -14.47 -1.20
C LYS A 343 -31.50 -13.17 -1.65
N ARG A 344 -32.49 -13.31 -2.52
CA ARG A 344 -33.08 -12.17 -3.27
C ARG A 344 -33.80 -11.15 -2.41
N GLN A 345 -34.48 -11.58 -1.35
CA GLN A 345 -35.15 -10.65 -0.43
C GLN A 345 -34.13 -9.77 0.30
N GLU A 346 -33.08 -10.37 0.88
CA GLU A 346 -31.99 -9.64 1.53
C GLU A 346 -31.23 -8.75 0.55
N ALA A 347 -31.00 -9.21 -0.69
CA ALA A 347 -30.40 -8.39 -1.73
C ALA A 347 -31.28 -7.17 -2.07
N SER A 348 -32.60 -7.35 -2.16
CA SER A 348 -33.56 -6.27 -2.44
C SER A 348 -33.58 -5.21 -1.34
N THR A 349 -33.63 -5.63 -0.07
CA THR A 349 -33.60 -4.68 1.06
C THR A 349 -32.30 -3.90 1.11
N LEU A 350 -31.17 -4.56 0.83
CA LEU A 350 -29.87 -3.91 0.84
C LEU A 350 -29.64 -3.00 -0.36
N LEU A 351 -30.17 -3.34 -1.55
CA LEU A 351 -30.19 -2.43 -2.71
C LEU A 351 -31.06 -1.20 -2.45
N ALA A 352 -32.22 -1.35 -1.79
CA ALA A 352 -33.06 -0.21 -1.42
C ALA A 352 -32.35 0.73 -0.43
N ARG A 353 -31.58 0.17 0.51
CA ARG A 353 -30.71 0.95 1.40
C ARG A 353 -29.64 1.70 0.60
N ALA A 354 -28.90 1.00 -0.26
CA ALA A 354 -27.86 1.59 -1.10
C ALA A 354 -28.41 2.70 -2.03
N ASP A 355 -29.64 2.56 -2.52
CA ASP A 355 -30.33 3.57 -3.34
C ASP A 355 -30.66 4.84 -2.55
N SER A 356 -31.15 4.69 -1.32
CA SER A 356 -31.36 5.82 -0.41
C SER A 356 -30.05 6.52 -0.06
N GLU A 357 -28.98 5.77 0.20
CA GLU A 357 -27.66 6.31 0.50
C GLU A 357 -27.12 7.07 -0.73
N LEU A 358 -27.19 6.49 -1.93
CA LEU A 358 -26.75 7.11 -3.18
C LEU A 358 -27.52 8.40 -3.46
N SER A 359 -28.84 8.40 -3.28
CA SER A 359 -29.68 9.59 -3.46
C SER A 359 -29.27 10.74 -2.53
N SER A 360 -28.81 10.43 -1.32
CA SER A 360 -28.34 11.45 -0.37
C SER A 360 -26.93 11.97 -0.66
N LEU A 361 -26.09 11.18 -1.33
CA LEU A 361 -24.67 11.44 -1.57
C LEU A 361 -24.36 11.95 -2.98
N LYS A 362 -25.30 11.77 -3.91
CA LYS A 362 -25.22 12.25 -5.28
C LYS A 362 -25.24 13.77 -5.28
N VAL A 363 -24.24 14.34 -5.94
CA VAL A 363 -24.05 15.79 -6.03
C VAL A 363 -24.76 16.29 -7.28
N ASP A 364 -25.41 17.45 -7.16
CA ASP A 364 -26.06 18.13 -8.27
C ASP A 364 -25.03 18.76 -9.22
N ASP A 365 -25.14 18.47 -10.53
CA ASP A 365 -24.19 18.92 -11.56
C ASP A 365 -24.15 20.45 -11.69
N TYR A 366 -25.27 21.13 -11.47
CA TYR A 366 -25.33 22.59 -11.52
C TYR A 366 -24.55 23.21 -10.36
N SER A 367 -24.77 22.71 -9.14
CA SER A 367 -24.05 23.13 -7.95
C SER A 367 -22.55 22.84 -8.04
N LEU A 368 -22.19 21.69 -8.60
CA LEU A 368 -20.80 21.30 -8.87
C LEU A 368 -20.14 22.27 -9.87
N SER A 369 -20.80 22.54 -10.99
CA SER A 369 -20.31 23.46 -12.03
C SER A 369 -20.12 24.87 -11.47
N THR A 370 -21.05 25.34 -10.63
CA THR A 370 -20.95 26.66 -9.98
C THR A 370 -19.71 26.77 -9.09
N LEU A 371 -19.39 25.74 -8.30
CA LEU A 371 -18.17 25.73 -7.49
C LEU A 371 -16.90 25.66 -8.34
N MET A 372 -16.93 24.93 -9.45
CA MET A 372 -15.81 24.88 -10.39
C MET A 372 -15.57 26.25 -11.05
N GLU A 373 -16.62 26.98 -11.40
CA GLU A 373 -16.54 28.36 -11.91
C GLU A 373 -15.93 29.33 -10.88
N LEU A 374 -16.14 29.08 -9.57
CA LEU A 374 -15.49 29.82 -8.48
C LEU A 374 -14.00 29.47 -8.29
N GLY A 375 -13.45 28.51 -9.05
CA GLY A 375 -12.05 28.12 -9.02
C GLY A 375 -11.71 26.99 -8.05
N TYR A 376 -12.71 26.21 -7.63
CA TYR A 376 -12.49 24.96 -6.88
C TYR A 376 -12.27 23.78 -7.83
N THR A 377 -11.49 22.78 -7.40
CA THR A 377 -11.36 21.53 -8.17
C THR A 377 -12.67 20.73 -8.11
N ALA A 378 -12.89 19.81 -9.06
CA ALA A 378 -14.07 18.95 -9.04
C ALA A 378 -14.16 18.08 -7.76
N ALA A 379 -13.01 17.62 -7.25
CA ALA A 379 -12.92 16.86 -6.00
C ALA A 379 -13.31 17.72 -4.79
N GLU A 380 -12.70 18.92 -4.66
CA GLU A 380 -13.04 19.86 -3.58
C GLU A 380 -14.52 20.23 -3.60
N ALA A 381 -15.07 20.48 -4.79
CA ALA A 381 -16.47 20.82 -4.96
C ALA A 381 -17.40 19.66 -4.56
N ARG A 382 -17.08 18.42 -4.95
CA ARG A 382 -17.83 17.23 -4.52
C ARG A 382 -17.77 17.03 -3.01
N PHE A 383 -16.59 17.13 -2.40
CA PHE A 383 -16.44 17.01 -0.95
C PHE A 383 -17.18 18.09 -0.19
N GLY A 384 -17.07 19.34 -0.63
CA GLY A 384 -17.79 20.47 -0.03
C GLY A 384 -19.30 20.27 -0.12
N LEU A 385 -19.82 19.85 -1.27
CA LEU A 385 -21.25 19.63 -1.46
C LEU A 385 -21.78 18.43 -0.66
N ARG A 386 -21.01 17.34 -0.54
CA ARG A 386 -21.38 16.21 0.33
C ARG A 386 -21.39 16.58 1.80
N ALA A 387 -20.36 17.29 2.25
CA ALA A 387 -20.27 17.79 3.62
C ALA A 387 -21.41 18.77 3.96
N ALA A 388 -21.84 19.56 2.98
CA ALA A 388 -22.90 20.57 3.13
C ALA A 388 -24.30 20.08 2.75
N HIS A 389 -24.48 18.77 2.46
CA HIS A 389 -25.75 18.20 2.00
C HIS A 389 -26.39 18.96 0.83
N GLY A 390 -25.57 19.34 -0.17
CA GLY A 390 -26.00 20.06 -1.36
C GLY A 390 -26.15 21.58 -1.20
N ASN A 391 -25.93 22.15 -0.01
CA ASN A 391 -25.99 23.59 0.18
C ASN A 391 -24.73 24.29 -0.34
N LEU A 392 -24.86 25.04 -1.45
CA LEU A 392 -23.76 25.76 -2.09
C LEU A 392 -23.01 26.72 -1.14
N SER A 393 -23.74 27.51 -0.35
CA SER A 393 -23.12 28.52 0.54
C SER A 393 -22.30 27.88 1.66
N ALA A 394 -22.83 26.82 2.26
CA ALA A 394 -22.13 26.06 3.29
C ALA A 394 -20.94 25.28 2.68
N ALA A 395 -21.06 24.78 1.45
CA ALA A 395 -19.97 24.13 0.73
C ALA A 395 -18.78 25.09 0.49
N VAL A 396 -19.03 26.33 0.06
CA VAL A 396 -17.99 27.35 -0.11
C VAL A 396 -17.25 27.63 1.21
N LEU A 397 -17.99 27.79 2.31
CA LEU A 397 -17.40 28.01 3.63
C LEU A 397 -16.56 26.81 4.08
N TYR A 398 -17.06 25.59 3.86
CA TYR A 398 -16.36 24.35 4.19
C TYR A 398 -15.06 24.22 3.40
N ILE A 399 -15.10 24.40 2.07
CA ILE A 399 -13.91 24.27 1.21
C ILE A 399 -12.86 25.33 1.57
N THR A 400 -13.29 26.56 1.83
CA THR A 400 -12.39 27.66 2.23
C THR A 400 -11.69 27.34 3.55
N LYS A 401 -12.45 26.89 4.56
CA LYS A 401 -11.89 26.46 5.84
C LYS A 401 -10.89 25.32 5.67
N GLN A 402 -11.22 24.31 4.85
CA GLN A 402 -10.32 23.18 4.58
C GLN A 402 -9.02 23.62 3.90
N ARG A 403 -9.07 24.55 2.95
CA ARG A 403 -7.86 25.12 2.34
C ARG A 403 -7.00 25.84 3.38
N GLU A 404 -7.60 26.63 4.26
CA GLU A 404 -6.87 27.33 5.33
C GLU A 404 -6.22 26.36 6.31
N ASP A 405 -6.95 25.33 6.73
CA ASP A 405 -6.46 24.33 7.69
C ASP A 405 -5.33 23.49 7.06
N LYS A 406 -5.43 23.11 5.78
CA LYS A 406 -4.34 22.47 5.01
C LYS A 406 -3.09 23.36 4.93
N VAL A 407 -3.25 24.66 4.65
CA VAL A 407 -2.12 25.59 4.60
C VAL A 407 -1.45 25.77 5.97
N LYS A 408 -2.23 25.77 7.07
CA LYS A 408 -1.69 25.81 8.44
C LYS A 408 -0.92 24.53 8.75
N ALA A 409 -1.52 23.38 8.53
CA ALA A 409 -0.90 22.08 8.77
C ALA A 409 0.42 21.92 8.00
N LYS A 410 0.44 22.30 6.71
CA LYS A 410 1.67 22.29 5.90
C LYS A 410 2.77 23.20 6.46
N LYS A 411 2.41 24.40 6.93
CA LYS A 411 3.40 25.31 7.56
C LYS A 411 3.94 24.74 8.87
N GLU A 412 3.10 24.07 9.65
CA GLU A 412 3.51 23.42 10.90
C GLU A 412 4.45 22.23 10.62
N GLU A 413 4.14 21.41 9.62
CA GLU A 413 4.99 20.30 9.16
C GLU A 413 6.33 20.81 8.59
N GLU A 414 6.32 21.85 7.76
CA GLU A 414 7.54 22.49 7.24
C GLU A 414 8.40 23.06 8.37
N ALA A 415 7.80 23.65 9.40
CA ALA A 415 8.52 24.14 10.57
C ALA A 415 9.11 22.99 11.40
N GLU A 416 8.35 21.90 11.61
CA GLU A 416 8.83 20.72 12.34
C GLU A 416 9.97 20.02 11.61
N THR A 417 9.86 19.83 10.30
CA THR A 417 10.92 19.24 9.47
C THR A 417 12.18 20.10 9.48
N GLN A 418 12.05 21.43 9.45
CA GLN A 418 13.19 22.35 9.61
C GLN A 418 13.84 22.23 11.00
N LEU A 419 13.04 22.21 12.08
CA LEU A 419 13.54 21.99 13.43
C LEU A 419 14.28 20.66 13.56
N ASN A 420 13.76 19.59 12.96
CA ASN A 420 14.39 18.28 12.96
C ASN A 420 15.71 18.28 12.17
N ARG A 421 15.82 19.04 11.06
CA ARG A 421 17.09 19.24 10.35
C ARG A 421 18.11 20.02 11.20
N GLU A 422 17.66 21.04 11.94
CA GLU A 422 18.51 21.79 12.87
C GLU A 422 19.02 20.91 14.02
N ARG A 423 18.15 20.11 14.65
CA ARG A 423 18.52 19.10 15.67
C ARG A 423 19.65 18.21 15.18
N ARG A 424 19.57 17.71 13.93
CA ARG A 424 20.62 16.88 13.33
C ARG A 424 21.96 17.59 13.18
N LYS A 425 21.95 18.87 12.80
CA LYS A 425 23.17 19.68 12.69
C LYS A 425 23.82 19.91 14.06
N LEU A 426 23.02 20.08 15.11
CA LEU A 426 23.50 20.34 16.46
C LEU A 426 24.02 19.08 17.17
N GLY A 427 23.56 17.90 16.76
CA GLY A 427 24.03 16.61 17.29
C GLY A 427 23.27 16.17 18.56
N ARG A 428 23.65 14.99 19.06
CA ARG A 428 23.04 14.40 20.27
C ARG A 428 23.69 14.92 21.54
N CYS A 429 22.93 14.88 22.62
CA CYS A 429 23.39 15.15 23.97
C CYS A 429 24.25 13.98 24.50
N ALA A 430 24.97 14.23 25.59
CA ALA A 430 25.88 13.27 26.23
C ALA A 430 25.14 12.02 26.75
N ASP A 431 23.83 12.13 27.03
CA ASP A 431 22.98 11.00 27.37
C ASP A 431 22.78 9.98 26.22
N GLY A 432 23.08 10.36 24.98
CA GLY A 432 22.91 9.52 23.79
C GLY A 432 21.46 9.37 23.31
N PHE A 433 20.48 9.86 24.07
CA PHE A 433 19.04 9.72 23.81
C PHE A 433 18.42 11.00 23.27
N GLN A 434 18.81 12.17 23.79
CA GLN A 434 18.21 13.44 23.42
C GLN A 434 19.02 14.14 22.32
N TRP A 435 18.32 14.89 21.46
CA TRP A 435 18.95 15.83 20.54
C TRP A 435 19.07 17.19 21.19
N VAL A 436 20.10 17.94 20.82
CA VAL A 436 20.22 19.33 21.25
C VAL A 436 19.04 20.13 20.68
N GLU A 437 18.31 20.81 21.55
CA GLU A 437 17.11 21.56 21.16
C GLU A 437 17.48 22.90 20.51
N PRO A 438 17.10 23.15 19.24
CA PRO A 438 17.50 24.35 18.50
C PRO A 438 17.01 25.64 19.13
N LYS A 439 15.86 25.61 19.81
CA LYS A 439 15.33 26.78 20.54
C LYS A 439 16.26 27.20 21.68
N LEU A 440 16.83 26.23 22.41
CA LEU A 440 17.76 26.51 23.51
C LEU A 440 19.13 26.94 23.00
N HIS A 441 19.58 26.37 21.88
CA HIS A 441 20.79 26.80 21.20
C HIS A 441 20.72 28.26 20.73
N LYS A 442 19.60 28.63 20.07
CA LYS A 442 19.31 30.02 19.68
C LYS A 442 19.19 30.96 20.90
N LEU A 443 18.61 30.48 22.01
CA LEU A 443 18.54 31.24 23.26
C LEU A 443 19.93 31.57 23.81
N LEU A 444 20.85 30.60 23.91
CA LEU A 444 22.21 30.85 24.38
C LEU A 444 22.99 31.80 23.45
N ILE A 445 22.79 31.70 22.13
CA ILE A 445 23.36 32.66 21.18
C ILE A 445 22.81 34.07 21.44
N SER A 446 21.51 34.20 21.69
CA SER A 446 20.89 35.49 21.99
C SER A 446 21.37 36.10 23.32
N MET A 447 21.85 35.27 24.26
CA MET A 447 22.49 35.70 25.49
C MET A 447 23.96 36.17 25.28
N GLY A 448 24.49 36.04 24.06
CA GLY A 448 25.84 36.50 23.69
C GLY A 448 26.90 35.40 23.65
N PHE A 449 26.52 34.13 23.85
CA PHE A 449 27.47 33.01 23.76
C PHE A 449 27.74 32.60 22.30
N SER A 450 28.94 32.09 22.02
CA SER A 450 29.28 31.61 20.67
C SER A 450 28.46 30.37 20.30
N SER A 451 28.16 30.19 19.02
CA SER A 451 27.35 29.07 18.53
C SER A 451 27.96 27.70 18.88
N GLU A 452 29.29 27.59 18.88
CA GLU A 452 29.99 26.35 19.22
C GLU A 452 29.97 26.06 20.72
N ALA A 453 30.22 27.08 21.57
CA ALA A 453 30.15 26.93 23.02
C ALA A 453 28.72 26.59 23.47
N ALA A 454 27.72 27.26 22.91
CA ALA A 454 26.31 26.97 23.16
C ALA A 454 25.95 25.53 22.78
N ARG A 455 26.41 25.05 21.61
CA ARG A 455 26.17 23.68 21.16
C ARG A 455 26.80 22.67 22.12
N LEU A 456 28.09 22.82 22.44
CA LEU A 456 28.82 21.89 23.31
C LEU A 456 28.28 21.88 24.74
N ALA A 457 27.96 23.06 25.29
CA ALA A 457 27.39 23.17 26.62
C ALA A 457 26.00 22.52 26.71
N LEU A 458 25.16 22.66 25.68
CA LEU A 458 23.87 21.98 25.62
C LEU A 458 24.01 20.46 25.44
N GLN A 459 25.02 20.01 24.69
CA GLN A 459 25.32 18.57 24.55
C GLN A 459 25.69 17.98 25.91
N GLN A 460 26.59 18.61 26.65
CA GLN A 460 27.07 18.11 27.94
C GLN A 460 26.04 18.26 29.07
N SER A 461 25.19 19.28 29.01
CA SER A 461 24.16 19.53 30.01
C SER A 461 22.81 18.86 29.73
N ASN A 462 22.70 18.07 28.66
CA ASN A 462 21.46 17.44 28.22
C ASN A 462 20.28 18.44 28.15
N ASN A 463 20.46 19.53 27.40
CA ASN A 463 19.45 20.59 27.20
C ASN A 463 19.05 21.38 28.46
N ASN A 464 19.83 21.35 29.54
CA ASN A 464 19.59 22.20 30.69
C ASN A 464 20.25 23.57 30.50
N VAL A 465 19.45 24.63 30.35
CA VAL A 465 19.94 26.00 30.10
C VAL A 465 20.78 26.53 31.26
N SER A 466 20.32 26.38 32.50
CA SER A 466 21.02 26.88 33.68
C SER A 466 22.39 26.23 33.83
N HIS A 467 22.44 24.90 33.66
CA HIS A 467 23.69 24.14 33.71
C HIS A 467 24.59 24.46 32.50
N SER A 468 24.02 24.71 31.33
CA SER A 468 24.78 25.17 30.15
C SER A 468 25.47 26.51 30.40
N VAL A 469 24.76 27.49 30.96
CA VAL A 469 25.33 28.81 31.26
C VAL A 469 26.42 28.69 32.32
N GLN A 470 26.21 27.89 33.36
CA GLN A 470 27.20 27.61 34.38
C GLN A 470 28.46 26.96 33.79
N LEU A 471 28.31 25.95 32.93
CA LEU A 471 29.42 25.30 32.24
C LEU A 471 30.21 26.28 31.36
N ILE A 472 29.54 27.19 30.67
CA ILE A 472 30.20 28.20 29.82
C ILE A 472 30.96 29.23 30.66
N GLN A 473 30.44 29.61 31.83
CA GLN A 473 31.02 30.67 32.66
C GLN A 473 32.10 30.17 33.63
N GLU A 474 31.88 29.01 34.27
CA GLU A 474 32.74 28.50 35.34
C GLU A 474 33.79 27.51 34.83
N GLN A 475 33.51 26.78 33.75
CA GLN A 475 34.37 25.70 33.26
C GLN A 475 34.57 25.70 31.71
N PRO A 476 35.13 26.77 31.11
CA PRO A 476 35.38 26.82 29.66
C PRO A 476 36.36 25.73 29.18
N SER A 477 37.24 25.25 30.05
CA SER A 477 38.23 24.21 29.76
C SER A 477 37.61 22.85 29.41
N LEU A 478 36.49 22.47 30.06
CA LEU A 478 35.78 21.22 29.76
C LEU A 478 35.08 21.25 28.40
N LEU A 479 34.65 22.43 27.95
CA LEU A 479 34.10 22.63 26.62
C LEU A 479 35.20 22.57 25.54
N ASN A 480 36.40 23.07 25.85
CA ASN A 480 37.57 22.94 24.99
C ASN A 480 38.06 21.50 24.90
N MET A 481 38.04 20.72 25.98
CA MET A 481 38.47 19.31 26.01
C MET A 481 37.62 18.42 25.07
N ALA A 482 36.31 18.69 24.99
CA ALA A 482 35.42 18.04 24.02
C ALA A 482 35.75 18.42 22.56
N SER A 483 36.31 19.62 22.32
CA SER A 483 36.80 20.06 21.00
C SER A 483 38.22 19.58 20.66
N THR A 484 39.12 19.44 21.65
CA THR A 484 40.52 19.04 21.45
C THR A 484 40.69 17.54 21.20
N SER A 485 39.70 16.72 21.55
CA SER A 485 39.65 15.29 21.16
C SER A 485 39.73 15.03 19.65
N LYS A 486 39.59 16.09 18.81
CA LYS A 486 39.74 16.02 17.35
C LYS A 486 40.99 16.72 16.80
N PHE A 487 41.84 17.32 17.63
CA PHE A 487 43.05 17.99 17.15
C PHE A 487 44.19 16.97 16.94
N ARG A 488 44.40 16.56 15.68
CA ARG A 488 45.50 15.66 15.29
C ARG A 488 46.79 16.48 15.18
N VAL A 489 47.69 16.33 16.15
CA VAL A 489 49.01 16.99 16.16
C VAL A 489 49.80 16.57 14.91
N LYS A 490 50.25 17.55 14.12
CA LYS A 490 51.09 17.29 12.94
C LYS A 490 52.49 16.85 13.38
N LYS A 491 53.05 15.83 12.71
CA LYS A 491 54.36 15.22 13.04
C LYS A 491 55.51 16.25 13.05
N GLU A 492 55.45 17.24 12.15
CA GLU A 492 56.44 18.33 12.06
C GLU A 492 56.47 19.21 13.32
N VAL A 493 55.29 19.54 13.86
CA VAL A 493 55.14 20.40 15.05
C VAL A 493 55.55 19.64 16.30
N LEU A 494 55.25 18.34 16.37
CA LEU A 494 55.70 17.46 17.43
C LEU A 494 57.23 17.34 17.46
N GLN A 495 57.86 17.18 16.29
CA GLN A 495 59.32 17.11 16.18
C GLN A 495 60.01 18.40 16.62
N GLN A 496 59.39 19.58 16.39
CA GLN A 496 59.94 20.85 16.85
C GLN A 496 59.99 20.95 18.38
N VAL A 497 58.95 20.50 19.09
CA VAL A 497 58.92 20.51 20.57
C VAL A 497 59.87 19.44 21.14
N VAL A 498 59.92 18.26 20.52
CA VAL A 498 60.85 17.18 20.92
C VAL A 498 62.31 17.58 20.71
N ALA A 499 62.62 18.36 19.67
CA ALA A 499 63.97 18.86 19.42
C ALA A 499 64.48 19.82 20.52
N VAL A 500 63.57 20.43 21.30
CA VAL A 500 63.92 21.27 22.46
C VAL A 500 64.34 20.41 23.68
N GLY A 501 64.17 19.09 23.60
CA GLY A 501 64.66 18.13 24.61
C GLY A 501 63.57 17.55 25.52
N PHE A 502 62.29 17.79 25.21
CA PHE A 502 61.15 17.25 25.97
C PHE A 502 60.74 15.85 25.50
N ASP A 503 60.18 15.05 26.42
CA ASP A 503 59.70 13.71 26.12
C ASP A 503 58.57 13.76 25.06
N PRO A 504 58.60 12.90 24.03
CA PRO A 504 57.63 12.91 22.94
C PRO A 504 56.18 12.67 23.38
N ARG A 505 55.95 11.95 24.48
CA ARG A 505 54.61 11.74 25.03
C ARG A 505 54.09 13.02 25.68
N MET A 506 54.94 13.69 26.46
CA MET A 506 54.60 14.97 27.12
C MET A 506 54.46 16.12 26.11
N ALA A 507 55.32 16.16 25.09
CA ALA A 507 55.23 17.12 23.98
C ALA A 507 53.92 16.99 23.21
N LYS A 508 53.43 15.75 23.01
CA LYS A 508 52.16 15.47 22.35
C LYS A 508 50.98 15.96 23.19
N ILE A 509 51.02 15.78 24.50
CA ILE A 509 49.99 16.23 25.45
C ILE A 509 49.95 17.77 25.51
N ALA A 510 51.09 18.44 25.68
CA ALA A 510 51.18 19.90 25.69
C ALA A 510 50.69 20.54 24.37
N LEU A 511 51.05 19.94 23.23
CA LEU A 511 50.58 20.39 21.91
C LEU A 511 49.08 20.13 21.72
N GLN A 512 48.49 19.14 22.38
CA GLN A 512 47.04 18.91 22.39
C GLN A 512 46.31 19.92 23.27
N HIS A 513 46.88 20.30 24.42
CA HIS A 513 46.33 21.34 25.30
C HIS A 513 46.25 22.71 24.61
N HIS A 514 47.27 23.05 23.83
CA HIS A 514 47.40 24.36 23.19
C HIS A 514 47.07 24.38 21.70
N GLY A 515 46.45 23.33 21.15
CA GLY A 515 45.98 23.31 19.77
C GLY A 515 47.08 23.46 18.72
N GLY A 516 48.28 22.94 18.99
CA GLY A 516 49.41 22.91 18.07
C GLY A 516 50.31 24.15 18.05
N ASP A 517 50.17 25.05 19.04
CA ASP A 517 51.05 26.21 19.22
C ASP A 517 52.35 25.79 19.94
N VAL A 518 53.49 25.84 19.24
CA VAL A 518 54.79 25.35 19.71
C VAL A 518 55.31 26.16 20.89
N GLU A 519 55.18 27.48 20.85
CA GLU A 519 55.75 28.37 21.87
C GLU A 519 55.04 28.17 23.21
N LYS A 520 53.70 28.12 23.20
CA LYS A 520 52.90 27.90 24.41
C LYS A 520 53.06 26.49 24.98
N ALA A 521 53.17 25.48 24.11
CA ALA A 521 53.41 24.11 24.54
C ALA A 521 54.80 23.94 25.18
N VAL A 522 55.82 24.61 24.64
CA VAL A 522 57.16 24.64 25.25
C VAL A 522 57.13 25.39 26.57
N ASP A 523 56.46 26.54 26.65
CA ASP A 523 56.35 27.32 27.89
C ASP A 523 55.66 26.51 29.01
N GLU A 524 54.58 25.78 28.71
CA GLU A 524 53.92 24.87 29.66
C GLU A 524 54.87 23.76 30.14
N LEU A 525 55.60 23.12 29.22
CA LEU A 525 56.55 22.07 29.54
C LEU A 525 57.75 22.57 30.36
N VAL A 526 58.24 23.79 30.08
CA VAL A 526 59.31 24.42 30.87
C VAL A 526 58.81 24.73 32.28
N MET A 527 57.60 25.27 32.42
CA MET A 527 57.02 25.64 33.71
C MET A 527 56.71 24.42 34.58
N CYS A 528 56.34 23.30 33.97
CA CYS A 528 56.04 22.03 34.64
C CYS A 528 57.28 21.12 34.79
N GLY A 529 58.49 21.59 34.49
CA GLY A 529 59.72 20.80 34.65
C GLY A 529 59.79 19.57 33.73
N GLY A 530 59.09 19.61 32.60
CA GLY A 530 59.06 18.55 31.59
C GLY A 530 58.04 17.44 31.83
N ILE A 531 57.25 17.51 32.92
CA ILE A 531 56.26 16.49 33.28
C ILE A 531 54.93 17.19 33.55
N ILE A 532 53.92 16.92 32.73
CA ILE A 532 52.56 17.42 32.95
C ILE A 532 51.85 16.38 33.84
N ASP A 533 51.63 16.70 35.10
CA ASP A 533 50.95 15.82 36.05
C ASP A 533 49.44 15.81 35.79
N GLY A 534 48.96 14.73 35.18
CA GLY A 534 47.53 14.50 34.94
C GLY A 534 47.29 13.48 33.82
N GLU A 535 46.67 12.36 34.22
CA GLU A 535 46.10 11.29 33.38
C GLU A 535 47.05 10.17 32.90
N HIS A 536 46.66 8.96 33.32
CA HIS A 536 47.16 7.68 32.84
C HIS A 536 47.04 7.60 31.32
N CYS A 537 48.18 7.58 30.62
CA CYS A 537 48.27 6.91 29.34
C CYS A 537 47.96 5.43 29.59
N THR A 538 46.80 4.94 29.14
CA THR A 538 46.68 3.52 28.83
C THR A 538 47.69 3.23 27.73
N ASP A 539 48.58 2.30 28.02
CA ASP A 539 49.52 1.71 27.08
C ASP A 539 48.83 1.43 25.74
N ASP A 540 49.31 2.08 24.70
CA ASP A 540 49.51 1.40 23.43
C ASP A 540 50.67 2.05 22.69
N SER A 541 51.42 1.17 22.02
CA SER A 541 52.51 1.37 21.06
C SER A 541 53.94 1.61 21.59
N ASP A 542 54.74 0.56 21.50
CA ASP A 542 56.11 0.65 20.96
C ASP A 542 56.01 0.53 19.41
N ASP A 543 56.78 1.39 18.74
CA ASP A 543 56.91 1.61 17.29
C ASP A 543 57.22 0.31 16.49
N SER A 544 56.90 0.17 15.19
CA SER A 544 57.62 0.87 14.10
C SER A 544 57.05 0.53 12.70
N GLU A 545 56.96 1.56 11.84
CA GLU A 545 57.41 1.56 10.43
C GLU A 545 56.53 1.13 9.23
N GLU A 546 55.19 1.02 9.30
CA GLU A 546 54.36 0.76 8.07
C GLU A 546 53.30 1.82 7.69
N GLN A 547 53.26 2.99 8.33
CA GLN A 547 52.07 3.88 8.23
C GLN A 547 52.11 5.04 7.20
N GLU A 548 53.12 5.18 6.34
CA GLU A 548 53.03 6.17 5.24
C GLU A 548 52.20 5.67 4.04
N GLN A 549 51.93 4.37 3.92
CA GLN A 549 50.98 3.82 2.93
C GLN A 549 49.56 3.62 3.48
N ASP A 550 49.38 3.67 4.80
CA ASP A 550 48.09 3.40 5.46
C ASP A 550 47.24 4.68 5.66
N ASP A 551 47.84 5.86 5.79
CA ASP A 551 47.09 7.14 5.84
C ASP A 551 46.54 7.54 4.45
N THR A 552 47.17 7.11 3.34
CA THR A 552 46.63 7.29 1.97
C THR A 552 45.57 6.24 1.64
N LYS A 553 45.72 5.00 2.09
CA LYS A 553 44.67 3.98 2.00
C LYS A 553 43.47 4.31 2.87
N ASN A 554 43.65 4.70 4.13
CA ASN A 554 42.53 5.08 5.00
C ASN A 554 41.84 6.37 4.55
N LYS A 555 42.55 7.33 3.96
CA LYS A 555 41.90 8.49 3.29
C LYS A 555 41.19 8.09 2.01
N ALA A 556 41.80 7.27 1.15
CA ALA A 556 41.17 6.80 -0.07
C ALA A 556 39.95 5.91 0.22
N ASP A 557 40.02 5.06 1.25
CA ASP A 557 38.92 4.23 1.74
C ASP A 557 37.85 5.06 2.44
N ALA A 558 38.20 6.10 3.20
CA ALA A 558 37.24 7.03 3.78
C ALA A 558 36.58 7.95 2.72
N GLU A 559 37.31 8.38 1.69
CA GLU A 559 36.80 9.15 0.55
C GLU A 559 35.97 8.27 -0.39
N MET A 560 36.36 7.02 -0.59
CA MET A 560 35.60 6.01 -1.33
C MET A 560 34.33 5.59 -0.58
N GLN A 561 34.38 5.47 0.75
CA GLN A 561 33.19 5.26 1.60
C GLN A 561 32.29 6.51 1.65
N ALA A 562 32.86 7.71 1.67
CA ALA A 562 32.09 8.95 1.64
C ALA A 562 31.43 9.20 0.28
N SER A 563 32.11 8.87 -0.82
CA SER A 563 31.55 8.96 -2.18
C SER A 563 30.48 7.90 -2.42
N THR A 564 30.71 6.63 -2.06
CA THR A 564 29.66 5.59 -2.13
C THR A 564 28.46 5.90 -1.24
N LYS A 565 28.66 6.51 -0.05
CA LYS A 565 27.56 6.98 0.80
C LYS A 565 26.78 8.13 0.16
N LYS A 566 27.45 9.07 -0.52
CA LYS A 566 26.79 10.15 -1.27
C LYS A 566 26.02 9.62 -2.48
N GLU A 567 26.59 8.69 -3.24
CA GLU A 567 25.91 8.03 -4.37
C GLU A 567 24.68 7.25 -3.92
N ALA A 568 24.78 6.53 -2.79
CA ALA A 568 23.64 5.84 -2.18
C ALA A 568 22.53 6.81 -1.75
N GLN A 569 22.89 7.92 -1.10
CA GLN A 569 21.93 8.97 -0.70
C GLN A 569 21.29 9.66 -1.92
N GLU A 570 22.04 9.86 -3.00
CA GLU A 570 21.49 10.43 -4.22
C GLU A 570 20.53 9.46 -4.91
N LYS A 571 20.87 8.17 -4.97
CA LYS A 571 19.97 7.12 -5.46
C LYS A 571 18.67 7.05 -4.65
N GLU A 572 18.76 7.18 -3.32
CA GLU A 572 17.60 7.24 -2.42
C GLU A 572 16.74 8.47 -2.68
N ARG A 573 17.35 9.66 -2.81
CA ARG A 573 16.63 10.90 -3.12
C ARG A 573 15.88 10.79 -4.44
N LEU A 574 16.51 10.20 -5.46
CA LEU A 574 15.88 9.98 -6.76
C LEU A 574 14.75 8.95 -6.68
N ALA A 575 14.93 7.87 -5.91
CA ALA A 575 13.87 6.89 -5.65
C ALA A 575 12.66 7.53 -4.95
N TYR A 576 12.90 8.38 -3.95
CA TYR A 576 11.85 9.12 -3.26
C TYR A 576 11.10 10.08 -4.19
N GLN A 577 11.81 10.84 -5.02
CA GLN A 577 11.18 11.74 -6.00
C GLN A 577 10.29 10.97 -6.99
N ARG A 578 10.78 9.86 -7.55
CA ARG A 578 9.99 9.02 -8.45
C ARG A 578 8.76 8.40 -7.78
N LEU A 579 8.87 8.02 -6.51
CA LEU A 579 7.75 7.51 -5.74
C LEU A 579 6.71 8.63 -5.52
N ALA A 580 7.16 9.81 -5.11
CA ALA A 580 6.30 10.96 -4.83
C ALA A 580 5.55 11.47 -6.08
N GLU A 581 6.18 11.44 -7.26
CA GLU A 581 5.52 11.76 -8.54
C GLU A 581 4.35 10.82 -8.89
N GLY A 582 4.36 9.60 -8.35
CA GLY A 582 3.34 8.58 -8.60
C GLY A 582 2.22 8.53 -7.57
N LEU A 583 2.32 9.28 -6.47
CA LEU A 583 1.31 9.30 -5.41
C LEU A 583 0.29 10.43 -5.66
N PRO A 584 -0.98 10.25 -5.27
CA PRO A 584 -1.97 11.32 -5.38
C PRO A 584 -1.54 12.55 -4.57
N ASN A 585 -1.77 13.73 -5.16
CA ASN A 585 -1.42 15.01 -4.53
C ASN A 585 -2.34 15.38 -3.36
N GLU A 586 -3.47 14.68 -3.18
CA GLU A 586 -4.48 14.93 -2.15
C GLU A 586 -4.70 13.68 -1.29
N GLU A 587 -4.62 13.83 0.04
CA GLU A 587 -4.73 12.72 1.01
C GLU A 587 -6.08 11.99 0.94
N ASP A 588 -7.14 12.72 0.59
CA ASP A 588 -8.52 12.21 0.51
C ASP A 588 -8.93 11.77 -0.91
N ASP A 589 -7.99 11.65 -1.86
CA ASP A 589 -8.27 11.36 -3.27
C ASP A 589 -9.01 10.02 -3.50
N HIS A 590 -8.95 9.11 -2.52
CA HIS A 590 -9.67 7.83 -2.51
C HIS A 590 -11.16 7.96 -2.14
N LEU A 591 -11.55 9.07 -1.51
CA LEU A 591 -12.94 9.41 -1.18
C LEU A 591 -13.66 10.09 -2.35
N ASP A 592 -12.91 10.53 -3.37
CA ASP A 592 -13.45 11.23 -4.54
C ASP A 592 -14.15 10.27 -5.52
N LEU A 593 -15.27 9.70 -5.07
CA LEU A 593 -16.11 8.83 -5.88
C LEU A 593 -17.17 9.66 -6.61
N THR A 594 -17.42 9.43 -7.90
CA THR A 594 -18.54 10.08 -8.62
C THR A 594 -19.89 9.42 -8.34
N LEU A 595 -19.87 8.14 -7.97
CA LEU A 595 -21.03 7.26 -7.79
C LEU A 595 -21.79 6.92 -9.08
N GLU A 596 -21.26 7.30 -10.25
CA GLU A 596 -21.91 7.04 -11.54
C GLU A 596 -21.95 5.53 -11.87
N LEU A 597 -20.81 4.84 -11.74
CA LEU A 597 -20.75 3.40 -11.98
C LEU A 597 -21.58 2.63 -10.95
N GLU A 598 -21.55 3.05 -9.69
CA GLU A 598 -22.37 2.50 -8.63
C GLU A 598 -23.86 2.61 -8.96
N GLU A 599 -24.32 3.76 -9.47
CA GLU A 599 -25.68 3.94 -9.94
C GLU A 599 -26.01 2.97 -11.09
N THR A 600 -25.10 2.80 -12.05
CA THR A 600 -25.34 1.86 -13.17
C THR A 600 -25.52 0.42 -12.69
N PHE A 601 -24.65 -0.08 -11.80
CA PHE A 601 -24.78 -1.42 -11.24
C PHE A 601 -26.01 -1.55 -10.34
N LEU A 602 -26.30 -0.54 -9.51
CA LEU A 602 -27.47 -0.54 -8.65
C LEU A 602 -28.75 -0.70 -9.48
N ARG A 603 -28.91 0.09 -10.55
CA ARG A 603 -30.08 -0.03 -11.44
C ARG A 603 -30.13 -1.35 -12.19
N GLU A 604 -28.99 -1.86 -12.63
CA GLU A 604 -28.90 -3.17 -13.29
C GLU A 604 -29.41 -4.28 -12.36
N TYR A 605 -28.91 -4.35 -11.12
CA TYR A 605 -29.30 -5.39 -10.16
C TYR A 605 -30.74 -5.22 -9.64
N GLN A 606 -31.23 -3.98 -9.49
CA GLN A 606 -32.65 -3.74 -9.22
C GLN A 606 -33.55 -4.24 -10.35
N ALA A 607 -33.16 -4.01 -11.62
CA ALA A 607 -33.90 -4.51 -12.77
C ALA A 607 -33.92 -6.05 -12.82
N LEU A 608 -32.81 -6.71 -12.48
CA LEU A 608 -32.71 -8.17 -12.40
C LEU A 608 -33.60 -8.80 -11.31
N LEU A 609 -33.85 -8.08 -10.22
CA LEU A 609 -34.75 -8.56 -9.15
C LEU A 609 -36.22 -8.33 -9.47
N THR A 610 -36.53 -7.24 -10.20
CA THR A 610 -37.92 -6.86 -10.50
C THR A 610 -38.48 -7.61 -11.71
N ASN A 611 -37.63 -7.93 -12.70
CA ASN A 611 -37.96 -8.70 -13.89
C ASN A 611 -37.11 -10.00 -13.94
N PRO A 612 -37.45 -11.01 -13.13
CA PRO A 612 -36.64 -12.22 -12.93
C PRO A 612 -36.57 -13.18 -14.13
#